data_AF-A0A842P0V4-F1
#
_entry.id   AF-A0A842P0V4-F1
#
_cell.length_a   1.000
_cell.length_b   1.000
_cell.length_c   1.000
_cell.angle_alpha   90.00
_cell.angle_beta   90.00
_cell.angle_gamma   90.00
#
_symmetry.space_group_name_H-M   'P 1'
#
loop_
_entity.id
_entity.type
_entity.pdbx_description
1 polymer ?
#
loop_
_entity_poly.entity_id
_entity_poly.type
_entity_poly.pdbx_seq_one_letter_code
_entity_poly.pdbx_strand_id
1 'polypeptide(L)'
;PTNFSWLIEEKLAGSGIPTSLDEFEWLLNQGVKSIVTMTEKSLPDNWTQKIDYLHIPTADFHAPNMEEIDSAVEFIQNQIENNQSVMVHCAAGLGRAGTILACYFIKYKKLSAIQAIKKIRDERPGSIQSDVQELAISYYEKYVRN
;
A
#
# COMPACT_ATOMS: atom_id res chain seq x y z
N PRO A 1 0.09 -14.71 4.03
CA PRO A 1 -0.65 -13.56 4.55
C PRO A 1 -2.04 -13.44 3.92
N THR A 2 -3.01 -12.97 4.70
CA THR A 2 -4.40 -12.81 4.24
C THR A 2 -4.52 -11.77 3.13
N ASN A 3 -5.49 -11.94 2.25
CA ASN A 3 -5.90 -10.91 1.28
C ASN A 3 -4.76 -10.38 0.38
N PHE A 4 -3.79 -11.24 0.06
CA PHE A 4 -2.78 -10.94 -0.95
C PHE A 4 -3.42 -10.91 -2.34
N SER A 5 -3.20 -9.83 -3.10
CA SER A 5 -3.50 -9.79 -4.53
C SER A 5 -2.68 -8.74 -5.26
N TRP A 6 -2.33 -9.02 -6.51
CA TRP A 6 -1.72 -8.06 -7.43
C TRP A 6 -2.79 -7.13 -8.01
N LEU A 7 -2.54 -5.81 -7.94
CA LEU A 7 -3.34 -4.77 -8.63
C LEU A 7 -2.67 -4.34 -9.94
N ILE A 8 -1.35 -4.50 -10.01
CA ILE A 8 -0.57 -4.49 -11.24
C ILE A 8 0.26 -5.75 -11.21
N GLU A 9 0.00 -6.66 -12.14
CA GLU A 9 0.61 -7.99 -12.19
C GLU A 9 2.12 -7.91 -12.02
N GLU A 10 2.65 -8.70 -11.07
CA GLU A 10 4.06 -8.77 -10.70
C GLU A 10 4.74 -7.42 -10.33
N LYS A 11 3.98 -6.36 -10.07
CA LYS A 11 4.53 -5.01 -9.81
C LYS A 11 4.01 -4.36 -8.54
N LEU A 12 2.71 -4.41 -8.30
CA LEU A 12 2.09 -3.78 -7.14
C LEU A 12 1.01 -4.66 -6.54
N ALA A 13 1.20 -5.08 -5.29
CA ALA A 13 0.27 -5.89 -4.52
C ALA A 13 -0.21 -5.19 -3.26
N GLY A 14 -1.38 -5.60 -2.79
CA GLY A 14 -1.85 -5.34 -1.43
C GLY A 14 -1.93 -6.64 -0.64
N SER A 15 -1.68 -6.60 0.68
CA SER A 15 -1.93 -7.76 1.55
C SER A 15 -2.22 -7.36 3.01
N GLY A 16 -2.67 -8.32 3.81
CA GLY A 16 -2.61 -8.24 5.27
C GLY A 16 -1.21 -8.52 5.81
N ILE A 17 -1.01 -8.28 7.10
CA ILE A 17 0.31 -8.45 7.73
C ILE A 17 0.77 -9.91 7.64
N PRO A 18 2.03 -10.18 7.24
CA PRO A 18 2.63 -11.49 7.46
C PRO A 18 2.87 -11.71 8.96
N THR A 19 2.35 -12.81 9.49
CA THR A 19 2.36 -13.15 10.92
C THR A 19 3.37 -14.23 11.29
N SER A 20 3.98 -14.89 10.30
CA SER A 20 5.02 -15.90 10.48
C SER A 20 6.12 -15.77 9.43
N LEU A 21 7.27 -16.40 9.70
CA LEU A 21 8.38 -16.44 8.75
C LEU A 21 7.97 -17.13 7.44
N ASP A 22 7.19 -18.21 7.52
CA ASP A 22 6.68 -18.93 6.34
C ASP A 22 5.82 -18.01 5.45
N GLU A 23 4.97 -17.16 6.04
CA GLU A 23 4.19 -16.19 5.27
C GLU A 23 5.05 -15.11 4.63
N PHE A 24 6.11 -14.69 5.32
CA PHE A 24 7.08 -13.73 4.79
C PHE A 24 7.89 -14.35 3.64
N GLU A 25 8.42 -15.56 3.80
CA GLU A 25 9.14 -16.27 2.74
C GLU A 25 8.24 -16.60 1.54
N TRP A 26 6.96 -16.92 1.79
CA TRP A 26 5.98 -17.08 0.72
C TRP A 26 5.84 -15.80 -0.11
N LEU A 27 5.81 -14.61 0.49
CA LEU A 27 5.77 -13.33 -0.24
C LEU A 27 6.99 -13.15 -1.15
N LEU A 28 8.19 -13.47 -0.64
CA LEU A 28 9.41 -13.41 -1.44
C LEU A 28 9.34 -14.37 -2.64
N ASN A 29 8.83 -15.58 -2.42
CA ASN A 29 8.63 -16.57 -3.47
C ASN A 29 7.56 -16.17 -4.51
N GLN A 30 6.58 -15.32 -4.13
CA GLN A 30 5.67 -14.70 -5.10
C GLN A 30 6.34 -13.58 -5.92
N GLY A 31 7.59 -13.24 -5.64
CA GLY A 31 8.33 -12.19 -6.33
C GLY A 31 8.22 -10.80 -5.71
N VAL A 32 7.69 -10.67 -4.48
CA VAL A 32 7.73 -9.40 -3.74
C VAL A 32 9.18 -9.06 -3.38
N LYS A 33 9.63 -7.87 -3.76
CA LYS A 33 11.00 -7.38 -3.51
C LYS A 33 11.06 -6.09 -2.71
N SER A 34 9.91 -5.47 -2.44
CA SER A 34 9.83 -4.31 -1.57
C SER A 34 8.53 -4.31 -0.78
N ILE A 35 8.56 -3.79 0.45
CA ILE A 35 7.38 -3.75 1.34
C ILE A 35 7.16 -2.34 1.88
N VAL A 36 5.90 -1.90 1.82
CA VAL A 36 5.41 -0.73 2.54
C VAL A 36 4.50 -1.20 3.68
N THR A 37 4.92 -0.93 4.92
CA THR A 37 4.18 -1.26 6.13
C THR A 37 3.38 -0.07 6.62
N MET A 38 2.07 -0.24 6.79
CA MET A 38 1.17 0.79 7.29
C MET A 38 0.69 0.57 8.74
N THR A 39 1.10 -0.53 9.38
CA THR A 39 0.76 -0.79 10.79
C THR A 39 1.56 0.11 11.72
N GLU A 40 1.03 0.33 12.92
CA GLU A 40 1.66 1.13 13.97
C GLU A 40 3.05 0.58 14.36
N LYS A 41 3.23 -0.74 14.23
CA LYS A 41 4.51 -1.42 14.41
C LYS A 41 5.07 -1.87 13.07
N SER A 42 6.39 -1.85 12.96
CA SER A 42 7.12 -2.42 11.84
C SER A 42 7.04 -3.95 11.85
N LEU A 43 7.42 -4.56 10.72
CA LEU A 43 7.78 -5.98 10.69
C LEU A 43 9.09 -6.21 11.48
N PRO A 44 9.38 -7.46 11.90
CA PRO A 44 10.64 -7.80 12.57
C PRO A 44 11.88 -7.39 11.78
N ASP A 45 12.90 -6.85 12.46
CA ASP A 45 14.11 -6.32 11.83
C ASP A 45 14.86 -7.35 10.98
N ASN A 46 14.88 -8.61 11.42
CA ASN A 46 15.52 -9.71 10.68
C ASN A 46 14.81 -10.06 9.36
N TRP A 47 13.57 -9.58 9.17
CA TRP A 47 12.84 -9.71 7.91
C TRP A 47 13.07 -8.48 7.03
N THR A 48 12.96 -7.28 7.62
CA THR A 48 13.07 -6.01 6.89
C THR A 48 14.48 -5.77 6.36
N GLN A 49 15.53 -6.30 7.00
CA GLN A 49 16.91 -6.22 6.50
C GLN A 49 17.15 -7.04 5.22
N LYS A 50 16.22 -7.93 4.83
CA LYS A 50 16.36 -8.79 3.64
C LYS A 50 15.68 -8.22 2.40
N ILE A 51 14.99 -7.08 2.52
CA ILE A 51 14.10 -6.57 1.49
C ILE A 51 14.08 -5.03 1.53
N ASP A 52 13.86 -4.38 0.39
CA ASP A 52 13.64 -2.95 0.40
C ASP A 52 12.38 -2.61 1.19
N TYR A 53 12.48 -1.68 2.13
CA TYR A 53 11.46 -1.53 3.16
C TYR A 53 11.18 -0.08 3.50
N LEU A 54 9.90 0.27 3.55
CA LEU A 54 9.40 1.55 4.03
C LEU A 54 8.33 1.32 5.10
N HIS A 55 8.44 2.03 6.22
CA HIS A 55 7.45 1.98 7.30
C HIS A 55 6.80 3.34 7.48
N ILE A 56 5.48 3.40 7.28
CA ILE A 56 4.67 4.58 7.54
C ILE A 56 3.62 4.23 8.62
N PRO A 57 3.94 4.41 9.91
CA PRO A 57 3.07 3.99 11.00
C PRO A 57 1.76 4.78 10.97
N THR A 58 0.65 4.07 10.77
CA THR A 58 -0.69 4.69 10.71
C THR A 58 -1.63 3.97 11.65
N ALA A 59 -2.34 4.72 12.50
CA ALA A 59 -3.36 4.18 13.39
C ALA A 59 -4.49 3.50 12.61
N ASP A 60 -5.07 2.44 13.17
CA ASP A 60 -6.18 1.76 12.50
C ASP A 60 -7.37 2.70 12.20
N PHE A 61 -8.04 2.47 11.07
CA PHE A 61 -9.09 3.34 10.51
C PHE A 61 -8.71 4.81 10.20
N HIS A 62 -7.44 5.19 10.34
CA HIS A 62 -6.93 6.51 9.96
C HIS A 62 -6.17 6.43 8.62
N ALA A 63 -5.67 7.59 8.18
CA ALA A 63 -4.75 7.75 7.07
C ALA A 63 -3.52 8.55 7.53
N PRO A 64 -2.33 8.34 6.93
CA PRO A 64 -1.17 9.16 7.22
C PRO A 64 -1.34 10.58 6.64
N ASN A 65 -0.42 11.48 6.96
CA ASN A 65 -0.48 12.84 6.44
C ASN A 65 -0.10 12.89 4.94
N MET A 66 -0.32 14.02 4.26
CA MET A 66 -0.12 14.11 2.80
C MET A 66 1.32 13.86 2.36
N GLU A 67 2.31 14.32 3.12
CA GLU A 67 3.73 14.11 2.81
C GLU A 67 4.13 12.65 2.97
N GLU A 68 3.60 11.97 4.00
CA GLU A 68 3.78 10.54 4.21
C GLU A 68 3.10 9.71 3.11
N ILE A 69 1.87 10.07 2.72
CA ILE A 69 1.19 9.44 1.56
C ILE A 69 2.07 9.61 0.31
N ASP A 70 2.54 10.83 0.05
CA ASP A 70 3.36 11.10 -1.13
C ASP A 70 4.68 10.33 -1.12
N SER A 71 5.33 10.26 0.05
CA SER A 71 6.55 9.47 0.25
C SER A 71 6.33 7.98 -0.03
N ALA A 72 5.25 7.38 0.46
CA ALA A 72 4.91 6.00 0.13
C ALA A 72 4.64 5.79 -1.36
N VAL A 73 3.91 6.71 -1.98
CA VAL A 73 3.57 6.64 -3.41
C VAL A 73 4.82 6.77 -4.29
N GLU A 74 5.73 7.69 -3.97
CA GLU A 74 7.03 7.86 -4.63
C GLU A 74 7.93 6.64 -4.42
N PHE A 75 8.00 6.11 -3.19
CA PHE A 75 8.72 4.86 -2.93
C PHE A 75 8.20 3.73 -3.83
N ILE A 76 6.88 3.54 -3.89
CA ILE A 76 6.28 2.51 -4.74
C ILE A 76 6.69 2.69 -6.20
N GLN A 77 6.63 3.91 -6.73
CA GLN A 77 6.99 4.17 -8.12
C GLN A 77 8.48 3.92 -8.37
N ASN A 78 9.36 4.44 -7.52
CA ASN A 78 10.80 4.27 -7.66
C ASN A 78 11.19 2.79 -7.67
N GLN A 79 10.57 1.98 -6.81
CA GLN A 79 10.79 0.54 -6.81
C GLN A 79 10.30 -0.11 -8.11
N ILE A 80 9.08 0.22 -8.57
CA ILE A 80 8.53 -0.32 -9.82
C ILE A 80 9.41 0.03 -11.03
N GLU A 81 9.93 1.26 -11.12
CA GLU A 81 10.84 1.70 -12.19
C GLU A 81 12.18 0.96 -12.16
N ASN A 82 12.62 0.52 -10.98
CA ASN A 82 13.80 -0.31 -10.79
C ASN A 82 13.54 -1.82 -10.87
N ASN A 83 12.40 -2.25 -11.43
CA ASN A 83 11.98 -3.66 -11.54
C ASN A 83 11.89 -4.37 -10.17
N GLN A 84 11.55 -3.62 -9.13
CA GLN A 84 11.28 -4.11 -7.78
C GLN A 84 9.78 -4.12 -7.53
N SER A 85 9.20 -5.31 -7.40
CA SER A 85 7.78 -5.49 -7.13
C SER A 85 7.46 -5.11 -5.69
N VAL A 86 6.45 -4.27 -5.49
CA VAL A 86 6.11 -3.69 -4.19
C VAL A 86 4.83 -4.31 -3.65
N MET A 87 4.84 -4.63 -2.36
CA MET A 87 3.65 -5.01 -1.62
C MET A 87 3.37 -3.97 -0.53
N VAL A 88 2.13 -3.48 -0.47
CA VAL A 88 1.64 -2.60 0.61
C VAL A 88 0.77 -3.41 1.56
N HIS A 89 1.04 -3.36 2.86
CA HIS A 89 0.17 -4.01 3.85
C HIS A 89 -0.22 -3.13 5.02
N CYS A 90 -1.31 -3.54 5.68
CA CYS A 90 -1.67 -3.10 7.03
C CYS A 90 -1.98 -4.34 7.87
N ALA A 91 -2.94 -4.30 8.80
CA ALA A 91 -3.37 -5.49 9.54
C ALA A 91 -4.12 -6.48 8.62
N ALA A 92 -5.30 -6.10 8.11
CA ALA A 92 -6.12 -6.96 7.23
C ALA A 92 -5.90 -6.73 5.72
N GLY A 93 -5.11 -5.72 5.34
CA GLY A 93 -4.87 -5.37 3.94
C GLY A 93 -6.03 -4.66 3.25
N LEU A 94 -6.91 -4.01 4.01
CA LEU A 94 -8.15 -3.41 3.51
C LEU A 94 -8.12 -1.87 3.57
N GLY A 95 -8.16 -1.27 4.76
CA GLY A 95 -8.23 0.18 4.96
C GLY A 95 -6.95 0.92 4.56
N ARG A 96 -5.98 1.02 5.49
CA ARG A 96 -4.73 1.77 5.31
C ARG A 96 -3.96 1.41 4.03
N ALA A 97 -3.82 0.11 3.75
CA ALA A 97 -3.17 -0.35 2.51
C ALA A 97 -3.96 0.08 1.26
N GLY A 98 -5.29 -0.06 1.28
CA GLY A 98 -6.16 0.39 0.19
C GLY A 98 -6.06 1.89 -0.06
N THR A 99 -5.90 2.71 0.98
CA THR A 99 -5.68 4.16 0.89
C THR A 99 -4.42 4.48 0.08
N ILE A 100 -3.27 3.91 0.43
CA ILE A 100 -2.00 4.15 -0.29
C ILE A 100 -2.07 3.64 -1.73
N LEU A 101 -2.66 2.46 -1.94
CA LEU A 101 -2.85 1.91 -3.28
C LEU A 101 -3.72 2.84 -4.16
N ALA A 102 -4.80 3.39 -3.62
CA ALA A 102 -5.63 4.37 -4.33
C ALA A 102 -4.82 5.63 -4.69
N CYS A 103 -4.04 6.16 -3.76
CA CYS A 103 -3.19 7.33 -3.98
C CYS A 103 -2.15 7.08 -5.08
N TYR A 104 -1.56 5.88 -5.15
CA TYR A 104 -0.67 5.51 -6.26
C TYR A 104 -1.36 5.61 -7.63
N PHE A 105 -2.59 5.08 -7.75
CA PHE A 105 -3.36 5.16 -9.00
C PHE A 105 -3.74 6.60 -9.36
N ILE A 106 -3.96 7.48 -8.39
CA ILE A 106 -4.18 8.91 -8.64
C ILE A 106 -2.92 9.53 -9.25
N LYS A 107 -1.77 9.42 -8.59
CA LYS A 107 -0.55 10.14 -9.01
C LYS A 107 0.01 9.62 -10.33
N TYR A 108 0.12 8.30 -10.50
CA TYR A 108 0.81 7.70 -11.65
C TYR A 108 -0.10 7.11 -12.72
N LYS A 109 -1.36 6.80 -12.41
CA LYS A 109 -2.34 6.36 -13.42
C LYS A 109 -3.39 7.44 -13.73
N LYS A 110 -3.24 8.63 -13.15
CA LYS A 110 -4.05 9.83 -13.40
C LYS A 110 -5.56 9.60 -13.20
N LEU A 111 -5.92 8.68 -12.31
CA LEU A 111 -7.31 8.49 -11.91
C LEU A 111 -7.77 9.65 -11.04
N SER A 112 -9.08 9.94 -11.05
CA SER A 112 -9.68 10.75 -10.00
C SER A 112 -9.79 9.98 -8.69
N ALA A 113 -9.98 10.67 -7.55
CA ALA A 113 -10.17 10.00 -6.26
C ALA A 113 -11.33 9.01 -6.32
N ILE A 114 -12.45 9.40 -6.94
CA ILE A 114 -13.63 8.54 -7.11
C ILE A 114 -13.28 7.28 -7.93
N GLN A 115 -12.55 7.45 -9.03
CA GLN A 115 -12.13 6.32 -9.88
C GLN A 115 -11.15 5.38 -9.16
N ALA A 116 -10.19 5.95 -8.42
CA ALA A 116 -9.22 5.17 -7.66
C ALA A 116 -9.89 4.38 -6.53
N ILE A 117 -10.76 5.02 -5.74
CA ILE A 117 -11.55 4.35 -4.69
C ILE A 117 -12.36 3.20 -5.29
N LYS A 118 -13.06 3.46 -6.40
CA LYS A 118 -13.87 2.44 -7.08
C LYS A 118 -13.00 1.26 -7.52
N LYS A 119 -11.89 1.52 -8.23
CA LYS A 119 -10.97 0.47 -8.69
C LYS A 119 -10.47 -0.39 -7.53
N ILE A 120 -10.01 0.24 -6.44
CA ILE A 120 -9.52 -0.50 -5.27
C ILE A 120 -10.63 -1.35 -4.66
N ARG A 121 -11.86 -0.85 -4.55
CA ARG A 121 -12.99 -1.64 -4.02
C ARG A 121 -13.43 -2.78 -4.93
N ASP A 122 -13.36 -2.60 -6.24
CA ASP A 122 -13.69 -3.64 -7.22
C ASP A 122 -12.67 -4.79 -7.16
N GLU A 123 -11.37 -4.48 -7.08
CA GLU A 123 -10.29 -5.48 -7.07
C GLU A 123 -9.98 -6.03 -5.67
N ARG A 124 -10.32 -5.26 -4.62
CA ARG A 124 -10.11 -5.60 -3.21
C ARG A 124 -11.35 -5.24 -2.40
N PRO A 125 -12.41 -6.07 -2.44
CA PRO A 125 -13.65 -5.82 -1.73
C PRO A 125 -13.43 -5.57 -0.23
N GLY A 126 -14.07 -4.51 0.30
CA GLY A 126 -13.92 -4.09 1.69
C GLY A 126 -12.75 -3.13 1.96
N SER A 127 -11.97 -2.77 0.94
CA SER A 127 -10.91 -1.74 1.07
C SER A 127 -11.48 -0.33 1.27
N ILE A 128 -10.66 0.51 1.92
CA ILE A 128 -10.97 1.90 2.28
C ILE A 128 -12.19 1.94 3.22
N GLN A 129 -11.90 1.81 4.51
CA GLN A 129 -12.85 1.37 5.55
C GLN A 129 -13.42 2.53 6.38
N SER A 130 -12.99 3.77 6.15
CA SER A 130 -13.46 4.93 6.91
C SER A 130 -13.54 6.19 6.04
N ASP A 131 -14.40 7.13 6.44
CA ASP A 131 -14.53 8.44 5.80
C ASP A 131 -13.22 9.23 5.84
N VAL A 132 -12.43 9.06 6.91
CA VAL A 132 -11.10 9.68 7.03
C VAL A 132 -10.17 9.22 5.91
N GLN A 133 -10.23 7.94 5.54
CA GLN A 133 -9.43 7.40 4.43
C GLN A 133 -9.93 7.91 3.08
N GLU A 134 -11.24 7.97 2.85
CA GLU A 134 -11.80 8.56 1.62
C GLU A 134 -11.46 10.04 1.46
N LEU A 135 -11.55 10.81 2.56
CA LEU A 135 -11.16 12.22 2.60
C LEU A 135 -9.68 12.40 2.30
N ALA A 136 -8.81 11.57 2.88
CA ALA A 136 -7.38 11.62 2.59
C ALA A 136 -7.09 11.39 1.10
N ILE A 137 -7.74 10.41 0.46
CA ILE A 137 -7.59 10.14 -0.98
C ILE A 137 -8.06 11.36 -1.80
N SER A 138 -9.18 11.97 -1.40
CA SER A 138 -9.75 13.15 -2.06
C SER A 138 -8.85 14.39 -1.92
N TYR A 139 -8.21 14.57 -0.77
CA TYR A 139 -7.23 15.63 -0.56
C TYR A 139 -5.93 15.37 -1.30
N TYR A 140 -5.50 14.11 -1.39
CA TYR A 140 -4.31 13.75 -2.14
C TYR A 140 -4.45 14.03 -3.64
N GLU A 141 -5.62 13.80 -4.23
CA GLU A 141 -5.91 14.21 -5.62
C GLU A 141 -5.68 15.71 -5.84
N LYS A 142 -6.07 16.56 -4.88
CA LYS A 142 -5.81 18.00 -4.94
C LYS A 142 -4.34 18.32 -4.74
N TYR A 143 -3.68 17.64 -3.80
CA TYR A 143 -2.27 17.81 -3.47
C TYR A 143 -1.37 17.59 -4.70
N VAL A 144 -1.62 16.56 -5.50
CA VAL A 144 -0.76 16.22 -6.66
C VAL A 144 -1.10 16.96 -7.96
N ARG A 145 -2.19 17.75 -7.97
CA ARG A 145 -2.65 18.50 -9.16
C ARG A 145 -2.44 20.00 -9.04
N ASN A 146 -2.09 20.47 -7.86
CA ASN A 146 -1.62 21.84 -7.62
C ASN A 146 -0.12 21.92 -7.88
#